data_AF-A0A0C4F5X6-F1
#
_entry.id   AF-A0A0C4F5X6-F1
#
_cell.length_a   1.000
_cell.length_b   1.000
_cell.length_c   1.000
_cell.angle_alpha   90.00
_cell.angle_beta   90.00
_cell.angle_gamma   90.00
#
_symmetry.space_group_name_H-M   'P 1'
#
loop_
_entity.id
_entity.type
_entity.pdbx_description
1 polymer ?
#
loop_
_entity_poly.entity_id
_entity_poly.type
_entity_poly.pdbx_seq_one_letter_code
_entity_poly.pdbx_strand_id
1 'polypeptide(L)'
;MNPVAKKAKPNSNASSKSTRKASDAPAGDGRQPTLEESITTQLKNRMLASGEWLRLQKAVMAKLRGSEWEESLRCEAEGRALQKDGPTLANLVAHLRPIAHNTIPADVKQEISACISAFIKANVEQDGHDDGDDDEDEEDEDEDAMEEVV
;
A
#
# COMPACT_ATOMS: atom_id res chain seq x y z
N MET A 1 29.41 18.73 -84.61
CA MET A 1 28.14 19.24 -85.17
C MET A 1 27.06 19.02 -84.12
N ASN A 2 26.37 20.09 -83.68
CA ASN A 2 25.18 20.08 -82.82
C ASN A 2 23.95 20.39 -83.70
N PRO A 3 22.71 19.93 -83.39
CA PRO A 3 21.85 20.73 -82.49
C PRO A 3 20.74 20.00 -81.67
N VAL A 4 20.49 20.56 -80.48
CA VAL A 4 19.21 20.95 -79.81
C VAL A 4 17.91 20.16 -80.04
N ALA A 5 17.30 19.69 -78.94
CA ALA A 5 15.86 19.87 -78.67
C ALA A 5 15.53 19.78 -77.16
N LYS A 6 15.08 20.93 -76.62
CA LYS A 6 14.54 21.12 -75.27
C LYS A 6 13.11 20.59 -75.21
N LYS A 7 12.73 19.91 -74.13
CA LYS A 7 11.33 19.83 -73.66
C LYS A 7 11.30 19.90 -72.13
N ALA A 8 11.17 21.13 -71.65
CA ALA A 8 10.61 21.43 -70.34
C ALA A 8 9.07 21.39 -70.46
N LYS A 9 8.40 20.80 -69.47
CA LYS A 9 7.03 21.19 -69.10
C LYS A 9 6.85 21.09 -67.58
N PRO A 10 6.18 22.07 -66.95
CA PRO A 10 6.06 22.26 -65.51
C PRO A 10 4.70 21.75 -64.97
N ASN A 11 4.58 21.52 -63.66
CA ASN A 11 3.32 21.66 -62.91
C ASN A 11 3.63 21.63 -61.40
N SER A 12 3.68 22.77 -60.69
CA SER A 12 2.56 23.36 -59.92
C SER A 12 1.90 22.34 -58.96
N ASN A 13 2.16 22.44 -57.66
CA ASN A 13 1.57 23.35 -56.67
C ASN A 13 0.53 22.56 -55.83
N ALA A 14 0.81 22.38 -54.54
CA ALA A 14 -0.19 22.45 -53.46
C ALA A 14 0.42 21.96 -52.13
N SER A 15 0.81 22.93 -51.30
CA SER A 15 0.89 22.76 -49.86
C SER A 15 -0.40 22.16 -49.33
N SER A 16 -0.31 20.95 -48.76
CA SER A 16 -1.40 20.35 -47.99
C SER A 16 -0.93 20.17 -46.55
N LYS A 17 -1.27 21.19 -45.77
CA LYS A 17 -1.43 21.24 -44.32
C LYS A 17 -1.67 19.84 -43.71
N SER A 18 -0.64 19.26 -43.08
CA SER A 18 -0.80 18.03 -42.31
C SER A 18 -1.24 18.37 -40.89
N THR A 19 -2.54 18.56 -40.72
CA THR A 19 -3.21 18.42 -39.42
C THR A 19 -3.38 16.93 -39.14
N ARG A 20 -2.50 16.37 -38.33
CA ARG A 20 -2.62 15.05 -37.69
C ARG A 20 -1.88 15.20 -36.36
N LYS A 21 -2.38 14.81 -35.20
CA LYS A 21 -3.53 14.00 -34.83
C LYS A 21 -3.68 14.26 -33.32
N ALA A 22 -4.91 14.38 -32.85
CA ALA A 22 -5.19 14.44 -31.43
C ALA A 22 -4.41 13.35 -30.68
N SER A 23 -3.72 13.77 -29.63
CA SER A 23 -3.11 12.92 -28.62
C SER A 23 -4.22 12.16 -27.90
N ASP A 24 -4.56 11.00 -28.46
CA ASP A 24 -5.31 9.94 -27.78
C ASP A 24 -4.31 9.25 -26.84
N ALA A 25 -3.99 9.95 -25.75
CA ALA A 25 -3.39 9.33 -24.58
C ALA A 25 -4.54 8.70 -23.80
N PRO A 26 -4.43 7.43 -23.37
CA PRO A 26 -5.49 6.79 -22.61
C PRO A 26 -5.75 7.62 -21.36
N ALA A 27 -7.03 7.85 -21.08
CA ALA A 27 -7.51 8.43 -19.84
C ALA A 27 -7.12 7.53 -18.66
N GLY A 28 -5.86 7.61 -18.24
CA GLY A 28 -5.44 7.22 -16.91
C GLY A 28 -6.06 8.22 -15.96
N ASP A 29 -6.97 7.73 -15.13
CA ASP A 29 -7.63 8.43 -14.03
C ASP A 29 -6.70 9.48 -13.43
N GLY A 30 -6.96 10.77 -13.71
CA GLY A 30 -6.19 11.91 -13.22
C GLY A 30 -6.41 12.18 -11.73
N ARG A 31 -6.85 11.16 -10.98
CA ARG A 31 -7.01 11.21 -9.54
C ARG A 31 -5.63 11.34 -8.92
N GLN A 32 -5.33 12.55 -8.44
CA GLN A 32 -4.21 12.75 -7.54
C GLN A 32 -4.39 11.79 -6.36
N PRO A 33 -3.37 11.00 -6.00
CA PRO A 33 -3.47 10.15 -4.82
C PRO A 33 -3.77 11.06 -3.63
N THR A 34 -4.71 10.62 -2.80
CA THR A 34 -4.98 11.28 -1.52
C THR A 34 -3.69 11.35 -0.70
N LEU A 35 -3.62 12.31 0.22
CA LEU A 35 -2.46 12.42 1.11
C LEU A 35 -2.18 11.09 1.83
N GLU A 36 -3.22 10.40 2.28
CA GLU A 36 -3.15 9.09 2.93
C GLU A 36 -2.55 8.01 2.01
N GLU A 37 -3.01 7.93 0.75
CA GLU A 37 -2.46 6.99 -0.24
C GLU A 37 -1.00 7.29 -0.55
N SER A 38 -0.62 8.56 -0.61
CA SER A 38 0.76 9.00 -0.81
C SER A 38 1.66 8.60 0.36
N ILE A 39 1.24 8.88 1.61
CA ILE A 39 1.96 8.50 2.83
C ILE A 39 2.10 6.98 2.91
N THR A 40 1.01 6.25 2.66
CA THR A 40 1.01 4.78 2.67
C THR A 40 2.00 4.23 1.65
N THR A 41 2.04 4.81 0.44
CA THR A 41 2.96 4.41 -0.62
C THR A 41 4.41 4.70 -0.23
N GLN A 42 4.69 5.86 0.36
CA GLN A 42 6.03 6.23 0.82
C GLN A 42 6.53 5.31 1.94
N LEU A 43 5.70 5.04 2.95
CA LEU A 43 6.03 4.11 4.03
C LEU A 43 6.29 2.69 3.50
N LYS A 44 5.46 2.21 2.58
CA LYS A 44 5.66 0.92 1.91
C LYS A 44 6.97 0.89 1.15
N ASN A 45 7.29 1.93 0.38
CA ASN A 45 8.54 2.03 -0.37
C ASN A 45 9.76 2.03 0.57
N ARG A 46 9.67 2.72 1.69
CA ARG A 46 10.72 2.72 2.72
C ARG A 46 10.91 1.35 3.35
N MET A 47 9.81 0.65 3.65
CA MET A 47 9.82 -0.70 4.21
C MET A 47 10.38 -1.75 3.21
N LEU A 48 10.16 -1.53 1.91
CA LEU A 48 10.79 -2.33 0.85
C LEU A 48 12.29 -2.05 0.75
N ALA A 49 12.70 -0.78 0.77
CA ALA A 49 14.10 -0.37 0.65
C ALA A 49 14.94 -0.82 1.85
N SER A 50 14.39 -0.80 3.07
CA SER A 50 15.06 -1.27 4.29
C SER A 50 15.14 -2.80 4.40
N GLY A 51 14.39 -3.54 3.58
CA GLY A 51 14.28 -5.00 3.67
C GLY A 51 13.33 -5.50 4.76
N GLU A 52 12.75 -4.61 5.56
CA GLU A 52 11.79 -4.94 6.61
C GLU A 52 10.54 -5.64 6.05
N TRP A 53 10.10 -5.24 4.84
CA TRP A 53 9.00 -5.92 4.14
C TRP A 53 9.29 -7.41 3.94
N LEU A 54 10.50 -7.73 3.46
CA LEU A 54 10.91 -9.11 3.21
C LEU A 54 11.08 -9.89 4.52
N ARG A 55 11.56 -9.22 5.59
CA ARG A 55 11.67 -9.82 6.93
C ARG A 55 10.29 -10.21 7.47
N LEU A 56 9.32 -9.29 7.40
CA LEU A 56 7.94 -9.53 7.82
C LEU A 56 7.30 -10.65 7.00
N GLN A 57 7.47 -10.62 5.68
CA GLN A 57 6.94 -11.68 4.81
C GLN A 57 7.51 -13.06 5.18
N LYS A 58 8.81 -13.15 5.47
CA LYS A 58 9.44 -14.40 5.93
C LYS A 58 8.91 -14.84 7.29
N ALA A 59 8.71 -13.91 8.23
CA ALA A 59 8.16 -14.22 9.55
C ALA A 59 6.73 -14.77 9.46
N VAL A 60 5.86 -14.13 8.66
CA VAL A 60 4.51 -14.64 8.37
C VAL A 60 4.58 -16.05 7.79
N MET A 61 5.38 -16.24 6.74
CA MET A 61 5.50 -17.54 6.07
C MET A 61 6.03 -18.62 7.02
N ALA A 62 6.98 -18.30 7.90
CA ALA A 62 7.53 -19.26 8.86
C ALA A 62 6.49 -19.70 9.90
N LYS A 63 5.59 -18.80 10.31
CA LYS A 63 4.52 -19.12 11.28
C LYS A 63 3.36 -19.87 10.67
N LEU A 64 2.98 -19.51 9.45
CA LEU A 64 1.86 -20.15 8.76
C LEU A 64 2.26 -21.52 8.18
N ARG A 65 3.53 -21.69 7.78
CA ARG A 65 3.99 -22.94 7.19
C ARG A 65 4.03 -24.07 8.22
N GLY A 66 3.41 -25.19 7.89
CA GLY A 66 3.28 -26.36 8.77
C GLY A 66 2.29 -26.16 9.93
N SER A 67 1.55 -25.05 9.95
CA SER A 67 0.49 -24.83 10.92
C SER A 67 -0.82 -25.51 10.49
N GLU A 68 -1.76 -25.63 11.44
CA GLU A 68 -3.12 -26.11 11.14
C GLU A 68 -3.86 -25.20 10.14
N TRP A 69 -3.48 -23.93 10.04
CA TRP A 69 -4.02 -23.01 9.04
C TRP A 69 -3.63 -23.44 7.62
N GLU A 70 -2.36 -23.79 7.38
CA GLU A 70 -1.92 -24.26 6.06
C GLU A 70 -2.60 -25.58 5.69
N GLU A 71 -2.69 -26.50 6.66
CA GLU A 71 -3.36 -27.79 6.49
C GLU A 71 -4.85 -27.61 6.13
N SER A 72 -5.56 -26.78 6.88
CA SER A 72 -6.96 -26.47 6.62
C SER A 72 -7.15 -25.87 5.22
N LEU A 73 -6.29 -24.94 4.81
CA LEU A 73 -6.36 -24.33 3.49
C LEU A 73 -6.07 -25.34 2.38
N ARG A 74 -5.18 -26.31 2.62
CA ARG A 74 -4.90 -27.41 1.70
C ARG A 74 -6.07 -28.37 1.56
N CYS A 75 -6.69 -28.77 2.68
CA CYS A 75 -7.89 -29.60 2.69
C CYS A 75 -9.05 -28.95 1.91
N GLU A 76 -9.28 -27.65 2.11
CA GLU A 76 -10.27 -26.89 1.34
C GLU A 76 -9.93 -26.82 -0.15
N ALA A 77 -8.64 -26.65 -0.47
CA ALA A 77 -8.19 -26.63 -1.86
C ALA A 77 -8.42 -27.98 -2.55
N GLU A 78 -8.10 -29.08 -1.88
CA GLU A 78 -8.31 -30.45 -2.37
C GLU A 78 -9.80 -30.77 -2.49
N GLY A 79 -10.60 -30.41 -1.48
CA GLY A 79 -12.05 -30.57 -1.51
C GLY A 79 -12.69 -29.83 -2.69
N ARG A 80 -12.23 -28.61 -2.99
CA ARG A 80 -12.66 -27.84 -4.16
C ARG A 80 -12.13 -28.44 -5.46
N ALA A 81 -10.88 -28.94 -5.47
CA ALA A 81 -10.24 -29.55 -6.63
C ALA A 81 -10.97 -30.80 -7.13
N LEU A 82 -11.56 -31.57 -6.21
CA LEU A 82 -12.28 -32.81 -6.49
C LEU A 82 -13.73 -32.60 -6.98
N GLN A 83 -14.22 -31.36 -6.99
CA GLN A 83 -15.58 -31.07 -7.46
C GLN A 83 -15.69 -31.27 -8.98
N LYS A 84 -16.87 -31.74 -9.42
CA LYS A 84 -17.14 -32.15 -10.81
C LYS A 84 -16.94 -31.04 -11.86
N ASP A 85 -16.84 -29.79 -11.43
CA ASP A 85 -16.87 -28.61 -12.28
C ASP A 85 -15.53 -28.29 -12.96
N GLY A 86 -14.47 -29.08 -12.70
CA GLY A 86 -13.15 -28.86 -13.31
C GLY A 86 -12.53 -27.53 -12.89
N PRO A 87 -12.04 -27.40 -11.66
CA PRO A 87 -11.58 -26.13 -11.14
C PRO A 87 -10.32 -25.67 -11.88
N THR A 88 -10.41 -24.51 -12.51
CA THR A 88 -9.23 -23.78 -12.97
C THR A 88 -8.48 -23.24 -11.76
N LEU A 89 -7.16 -23.05 -11.89
CA LEU A 89 -6.35 -22.43 -10.84
C LEU A 89 -6.92 -21.04 -10.43
N ALA A 90 -7.43 -20.28 -11.40
CA ALA A 90 -8.05 -18.98 -11.13
C ALA A 90 -9.29 -19.10 -10.23
N ASN A 91 -10.17 -20.07 -10.50
CA ASN A 91 -11.36 -20.31 -9.69
C ASN A 91 -11.01 -20.84 -8.30
N LEU A 92 -9.97 -21.66 -8.20
CA LEU A 92 -9.47 -22.16 -6.91
C LEU A 92 -8.91 -21.03 -6.06
N VAL A 93 -8.06 -20.16 -6.64
CA VAL A 93 -7.50 -19.00 -5.94
C VAL A 93 -8.59 -18.01 -5.54
N ALA A 94 -9.57 -17.75 -6.42
CA ALA A 94 -10.69 -16.86 -6.12
C ALA A 94 -11.53 -17.38 -4.94
N HIS A 95 -11.68 -18.70 -4.82
CA HIS A 95 -12.40 -19.33 -3.71
C HIS A 95 -11.58 -19.34 -2.41
N LEU A 96 -10.29 -19.70 -2.48
CA LEU A 96 -9.44 -19.82 -1.31
C LEU A 96 -9.00 -18.48 -0.74
N ARG A 97 -8.86 -17.42 -1.55
CA ARG A 97 -8.41 -16.09 -1.09
C ARG A 97 -9.23 -15.53 0.09
N PRO A 98 -10.58 -15.48 0.06
CA PRO A 98 -11.35 -15.00 1.20
C PRO A 98 -11.22 -15.93 2.42
N ILE A 99 -11.17 -17.24 2.22
CA ILE A 99 -10.99 -18.23 3.31
C ILE A 99 -9.63 -17.99 3.97
N ALA A 100 -8.56 -17.95 3.18
CA ALA A 100 -7.20 -17.67 3.64
C ALA A 100 -7.15 -16.38 4.46
N HIS A 101 -7.73 -15.28 3.96
CA HIS A 101 -7.72 -14.00 4.67
C HIS A 101 -8.45 -14.04 6.04
N ASN A 102 -9.60 -14.69 6.07
CA ASN A 102 -10.47 -14.69 7.26
C ASN A 102 -10.01 -15.68 8.32
N THR A 103 -9.31 -16.74 7.93
CA THR A 103 -8.86 -17.82 8.83
C THR A 103 -7.44 -17.64 9.37
N ILE A 104 -6.69 -16.63 8.92
CA ILE A 104 -5.35 -16.37 9.47
C ILE A 104 -5.45 -16.21 11.01
N PRO A 105 -4.64 -16.94 11.78
CA PRO A 105 -4.62 -16.89 13.24
C PRO A 105 -4.43 -15.48 13.81
N ALA A 106 -5.15 -15.17 14.89
CA ALA A 106 -5.20 -13.83 15.47
C ALA A 106 -3.84 -13.39 16.07
N ASP A 107 -3.12 -14.33 16.67
CA ASP A 107 -1.75 -14.15 17.19
C ASP A 107 -0.79 -13.72 16.07
N VAL A 108 -0.84 -14.37 14.91
CA VAL A 108 -0.03 -14.00 13.74
C VAL A 108 -0.40 -12.60 13.25
N LYS A 109 -1.69 -12.24 13.21
CA LYS A 109 -2.12 -10.87 12.84
C LYS A 109 -1.58 -9.84 13.81
N GLN A 110 -1.77 -10.07 15.12
CA GLN A 110 -1.37 -9.12 16.17
C GLN A 110 0.12 -8.87 16.17
N GLU A 111 0.95 -9.91 16.06
CA GLU A 111 2.40 -9.77 16.03
C GLU A 111 2.88 -8.97 14.82
N ILE A 112 2.35 -9.28 13.63
CA ILE A 112 2.74 -8.58 12.41
C ILE A 112 2.23 -7.13 12.43
N SER A 113 1.02 -6.89 12.92
CA SER A 113 0.51 -5.54 13.18
C SER A 113 1.42 -4.78 14.15
N ALA A 114 1.86 -5.40 15.25
CA ALA A 114 2.78 -4.77 16.19
C ALA A 114 4.13 -4.41 15.54
N CYS A 115 4.68 -5.29 14.70
CA CYS A 115 5.91 -4.99 13.97
C CYS A 115 5.72 -3.84 12.96
N ILE A 116 4.60 -3.81 12.23
CA ILE A 116 4.28 -2.73 11.30
C ILE A 116 4.10 -1.41 12.07
N SER A 117 3.37 -1.41 13.18
CA SER A 117 3.19 -0.24 14.04
C SER A 117 4.51 0.28 14.61
N ALA A 118 5.40 -0.61 15.06
CA ALA A 118 6.73 -0.24 15.52
C ALA A 118 7.57 0.41 14.41
N PHE A 119 7.49 -0.14 13.18
CA PHE A 119 8.15 0.46 12.02
C PHE A 119 7.58 1.85 11.71
N ILE A 120 6.25 2.01 11.69
CA ILE A 120 5.62 3.30 11.42
C ILE A 120 6.04 4.33 12.47
N LYS A 121 5.97 3.98 13.77
CA LYS A 121 6.37 4.87 14.87
C LYS A 121 7.82 5.33 14.77
N ALA A 122 8.71 4.47 14.27
CA ALA A 122 10.12 4.83 14.08
C ALA A 122 10.38 5.70 12.83
N ASN A 123 9.42 5.79 11.90
CA ASN A 123 9.59 6.46 10.61
C ASN A 123 8.68 7.68 10.41
N VAL A 124 7.76 7.94 11.34
CA VAL A 124 6.87 9.09 11.37
C VAL A 124 7.23 9.91 12.60
N GLU A 125 7.52 11.19 12.42
CA GLU A 125 7.69 12.13 13.53
C GLU A 125 6.34 12.24 14.24
N GLN A 126 6.33 11.94 15.54
CA GLN A 126 5.19 12.22 16.39
C GLN A 126 5.30 13.71 16.68
N ASP A 127 4.42 14.55 16.11
CA ASP A 127 4.40 15.99 16.39
C ASP A 127 4.29 16.16 17.91
N GLY A 128 5.44 16.41 18.55
CA GLY A 128 5.58 16.66 19.96
C GLY A 128 5.05 18.05 20.25
N HIS A 129 3.74 18.17 20.33
CA HIS A 129 3.10 19.17 21.16
C HIS A 129 3.05 18.60 22.58
N ASP A 130 4.23 18.54 23.19
CA ASP A 130 4.36 18.48 24.63
C ASP A 130 4.11 19.92 25.10
N ASP A 131 2.83 20.27 25.18
CA ASP A 131 2.39 21.53 25.73
C ASP A 131 2.60 21.50 27.23
N GLY A 132 3.47 22.39 27.68
CA GLY A 132 3.38 23.00 28.99
C GLY A 132 4.01 22.17 30.10
N ASP A 133 5.27 22.52 30.39
CA ASP A 133 5.63 22.85 31.76
C ASP A 133 4.48 23.68 32.38
N ASP A 134 3.66 23.04 33.21
CA ASP A 134 2.84 23.73 34.21
C ASP A 134 3.42 23.29 35.56
N ASP A 135 4.61 23.84 35.82
CA ASP A 135 5.10 24.08 37.18
C ASP A 135 4.08 25.02 37.85
N GLU A 136 2.93 24.50 38.28
CA GLU A 136 2.09 25.22 39.25
C GLU A 136 2.70 24.99 40.64
N ASP A 137 3.43 26.05 41.00
CA ASP A 137 4.06 26.38 42.25
C ASP A 137 3.30 25.96 43.53
N GLU A 138 4.14 25.70 44.53
CA GLU A 138 3.87 25.54 45.96
C GLU A 138 2.81 26.52 46.51
N GLU A 139 1.77 25.99 47.17
CA GLU A 139 1.12 26.69 48.29
C GLU A 139 1.05 25.76 49.51
N ASP A 140 2.07 25.89 50.36
CA ASP A 140 2.04 25.48 51.75
C ASP A 140 0.99 26.32 52.49
N GLU A 141 -0.17 25.75 52.83
CA GLU A 141 -1.07 26.30 53.85
C GLU A 141 -1.09 25.34 55.06
N ASP A 142 0.00 25.39 55.83
CA ASP A 142 -0.05 25.15 57.27
C ASP A 142 -0.88 26.29 57.90
N GLU A 143 -2.10 26.01 58.34
CA GLU A 143 -2.74 26.58 59.53
C GLU A 143 -4.22 26.17 59.55
N ASP A 144 -4.56 25.09 60.27
CA ASP A 144 -5.84 25.11 60.97
C ASP A 144 -5.67 24.66 62.42
N ALA A 145 -5.94 25.65 63.26
CA ALA A 145 -5.71 25.65 64.68
C ALA A 145 -6.69 24.70 65.37
N MET A 146 -6.18 24.05 66.41
CA MET A 146 -6.97 23.28 67.35
C MET A 146 -8.04 24.18 68.01
N GLU A 147 -9.31 24.00 67.63
CA GLU A 147 -10.44 24.56 68.36
C GLU A 147 -11.14 23.46 69.18
N GLU A 148 -10.81 23.52 70.47
CA GLU A 148 -11.52 23.07 71.67
C GLU A 148 -13.03 22.78 71.54
N VAL A 149 -13.49 21.59 71.96
CA VAL A 149 -14.81 21.46 72.63
C VAL A 149 -14.80 20.31 73.67
N VAL A 150 -14.74 20.72 74.94
CA VAL A 150 -15.38 20.19 76.18
C VAL A 150 -15.35 18.70 76.49
#